data_AF-A0A3S9I706-F1
#
_entry.id   AF-A0A3S9I706-F1
#
_cell.length_a   1.000
_cell.length_b   1.000
_cell.length_c   1.000
_cell.angle_alpha   90.00
_cell.angle_beta   90.00
_cell.angle_gamma   90.00
#
_symmetry.space_group_name_H-M   'P 1'
#
loop_
_entity.id
_entity.type
_entity.pdbx_description
1 polymer ?
#
loop_
_entity_poly.entity_id
_entity_poly.type
_entity_poly.pdbx_seq_one_letter_code
_entity_poly.pdbx_strand_id
1 'polypeptide(L)'
;MAGMRYSLDRVGYDLLAHALHRCGREEFSGQLRVAGAPGGTLHLRAGLVVGAESPGAPGPETLLLRSGRVSGEQWAEVVRESGGERWPATGLVARGHAGAAQLRVVCVMALYDAVFAIVAGRVHGCERVAEAEPFATVAVGETCVRLLQDATRRLAALATLPHPLRPDRERPNPVPGVDHGPLTPLQRALLDQADGRSTARDLAFRTGRGVYTVTVEVARMLADGLLECPEAPVPIPVRPPPDGQGVRQRKPEPAASRTAAPPVSAVPPAVPDELPRRRPGASGIAEALAPERTGASWKGFFRLRNGAPK
;
A
#
# COMPACT_ATOMS: atom_id res chain seq x y z
N MET A 1 22.25 17.02 -15.95
CA MET A 1 21.03 16.48 -15.31
C MET A 1 21.40 15.96 -13.93
N ALA A 2 21.57 16.87 -12.98
CA ALA A 2 22.21 16.62 -11.69
C ALA A 2 21.17 16.31 -10.61
N GLY A 3 21.41 15.24 -9.84
CA GLY A 3 21.18 15.31 -8.39
C GLY A 3 19.94 14.66 -7.80
N MET A 4 19.37 13.58 -8.36
CA MET A 4 18.47 12.74 -7.55
C MET A 4 19.29 11.73 -6.73
N ARG A 5 20.04 12.23 -5.74
CA ARG A 5 20.57 11.35 -4.70
C ARG A 5 19.39 10.84 -3.91
N TYR A 6 19.19 9.54 -3.94
CA TYR A 6 18.25 8.80 -3.11
C TYR A 6 18.68 8.93 -1.64
N SER A 7 18.50 10.11 -1.05
CA SER A 7 18.78 10.30 0.36
C SER A 7 17.64 9.64 1.12
N LEU A 8 17.93 8.48 1.70
CA LEU A 8 17.24 8.02 2.90
C LEU A 8 17.04 9.23 3.82
N ASP A 9 15.83 9.38 4.36
CA ASP A 9 15.61 10.30 5.46
C ASP A 9 16.42 9.79 6.65
N ARG A 10 17.68 10.24 6.76
CA ARG A 10 18.66 9.66 7.68
C ARG A 10 18.19 9.76 9.12
N VAL A 11 17.58 10.89 9.49
CA VAL A 11 17.01 11.11 10.82
C VAL A 11 15.87 10.12 11.09
N GLY A 12 14.92 10.00 10.15
CA GLY A 12 13.84 9.03 10.25
C GLY A 12 14.32 7.58 10.32
N TYR A 13 15.32 7.23 9.52
CA TYR A 13 15.94 5.90 9.54
C TYR A 13 16.60 5.60 10.88
N ASP A 14 17.39 6.52 11.42
CA ASP A 14 18.09 6.35 12.69
C ASP A 14 17.09 6.17 13.85
N LEU A 15 15.96 6.90 13.84
CA LEU A 15 14.86 6.73 14.80
C LEU A 15 14.26 5.32 14.73
N LEU A 16 13.93 4.85 13.53
CA LEU A 16 13.37 3.52 13.32
C LEU A 16 14.37 2.43 13.72
N ALA A 17 15.63 2.56 13.31
CA ALA A 17 16.69 1.62 13.62
C ALA A 17 16.93 1.50 15.12
N HIS A 18 16.97 2.64 15.83
CA HIS A 18 17.10 2.67 17.28
C HIS A 18 15.92 1.98 17.97
N ALA A 19 14.68 2.32 17.57
CA ALA A 19 13.49 1.74 18.16
C ALA A 19 13.41 0.21 17.97
N LEU A 20 13.69 -0.27 16.76
CA LEU A 20 13.72 -1.69 16.43
C LEU A 20 14.86 -2.43 17.13
N HIS A 21 16.05 -1.83 17.22
CA HIS A 21 17.16 -2.39 17.96
C HIS A 21 16.81 -2.58 19.44
N ARG A 22 16.17 -1.57 20.05
CA ARG A 22 15.70 -1.64 21.44
C ARG A 22 14.64 -2.74 21.60
N CYS A 23 13.70 -2.87 20.66
CA CYS A 23 12.69 -3.95 20.70
C CYS A 23 13.32 -5.34 20.62
N GLY A 24 14.30 -5.54 19.75
CA GLY A 24 15.01 -6.81 19.63
C GLY A 24 15.81 -7.16 20.89
N ARG A 25 16.53 -6.18 21.46
CA ARG A 25 17.33 -6.37 22.69
C ARG A 25 16.51 -6.72 23.93
N GLU A 26 15.32 -6.15 24.04
CA GLU A 26 14.44 -6.32 25.21
C GLU A 26 13.42 -7.45 25.01
N GLU A 27 13.55 -8.24 23.94
CA GLU A 27 12.62 -9.31 23.57
C GLU A 27 11.16 -8.82 23.55
N PHE A 28 10.95 -7.58 23.11
CA PHE A 28 9.65 -6.92 23.17
C PHE A 28 8.60 -7.70 22.38
N SER A 29 7.42 -7.84 22.97
CA SER A 29 6.23 -8.43 22.34
C SER A 29 5.10 -7.41 22.34
N GLY A 30 4.53 -7.16 21.17
CA GLY A 30 3.55 -6.10 20.95
C GLY A 30 3.76 -5.41 19.61
N GLN A 31 3.29 -4.18 19.49
CA GLN A 31 3.38 -3.39 18.26
C GLN A 31 4.42 -2.28 18.37
N LEU A 32 5.16 -2.05 17.30
CA LEU A 32 5.89 -0.82 17.05
C LEU A 32 5.15 -0.03 15.97
N ARG A 33 4.44 1.02 16.37
CA ARG A 33 3.80 1.97 15.46
C ARG A 33 4.82 2.99 14.97
N VAL A 34 4.90 3.14 13.66
CA VAL A 34 5.82 4.04 12.98
C VAL A 34 4.99 5.16 12.37
N ALA A 35 5.06 6.35 12.96
CA ALA A 35 4.46 7.54 12.40
C ALA A 35 5.31 8.03 11.22
N GLY A 36 4.68 8.40 10.11
CA GLY A 36 5.42 8.74 8.91
C GLY A 36 4.55 8.85 7.66
N ALA A 37 5.21 9.05 6.53
CA ALA A 37 4.61 8.96 5.21
C ALA A 37 5.42 7.94 4.39
N PRO A 38 4.97 6.68 4.29
CA PRO A 38 3.66 6.15 4.68
C PRO A 38 3.52 5.72 6.15
N GLY A 39 4.62 5.52 6.89
CA GLY A 39 4.56 4.91 8.22
C GLY A 39 4.03 3.47 8.20
N GLY A 40 3.65 2.93 9.35
CA GLY A 40 3.10 1.57 9.45
C GLY A 40 3.17 0.99 10.87
N THR A 41 2.90 -0.31 10.98
CA THR A 41 2.96 -1.06 12.23
C THR A 41 3.80 -2.31 12.03
N LEU A 42 4.79 -2.53 12.89
CA LEU A 42 5.50 -3.80 12.98
C LEU A 42 5.00 -4.57 14.21
N HIS A 43 4.69 -5.84 14.03
CA HIS A 43 4.21 -6.72 15.09
C HIS A 43 5.37 -7.60 15.54
N LEU A 44 5.67 -7.57 16.84
CA LEU A 44 6.81 -8.26 17.43
C LEU A 44 6.37 -9.34 18.43
N ARG A 45 7.13 -10.42 18.47
CA ARG A 45 7.04 -11.51 19.45
C ARG A 45 8.45 -11.89 19.86
N ALA A 46 8.77 -11.77 21.15
CA ALA A 46 10.10 -12.04 21.69
C ALA A 46 11.23 -11.32 20.90
N GLY A 47 11.02 -10.05 20.54
CA GLY A 47 11.98 -9.24 19.78
C GLY A 47 12.09 -9.56 18.28
N LEU A 48 11.36 -10.57 17.78
CA LEU A 48 11.28 -10.92 16.36
C LEU A 48 10.04 -10.30 15.73
N VAL A 49 10.18 -9.78 14.50
CA VAL A 49 9.07 -9.24 13.72
C VAL A 49 8.32 -10.39 13.07
N VAL A 50 7.06 -10.58 13.48
CA VAL A 50 6.18 -11.65 13.00
C VAL A 50 5.15 -11.16 11.98
N GLY A 51 5.04 -9.85 11.78
CA GLY A 51 4.15 -9.24 10.79
C GLY A 51 4.46 -7.76 10.63
N ALA A 52 4.09 -7.18 9.49
CA ALA A 52 4.19 -5.75 9.27
C ALA A 52 3.09 -5.26 8.33
N GLU A 53 2.60 -4.06 8.60
CA GLU A 53 1.56 -3.39 7.82
C GLU A 53 2.01 -1.97 7.52
N SER A 54 1.81 -1.53 6.28
CA SER A 54 2.00 -0.14 5.91
C SER A 54 0.94 0.23 4.88
N PRO A 55 0.32 1.43 4.97
CA PRO A 55 -0.50 1.93 3.86
C PRO A 55 0.33 2.15 2.60
N GLY A 56 1.66 2.12 2.71
CA GLY A 56 2.58 2.24 1.61
C GLY A 56 2.89 0.95 0.85
N ALA A 57 2.36 -0.21 1.26
CA ALA A 57 2.62 -1.49 0.61
C ALA A 57 1.39 -2.43 0.61
N PRO A 58 1.19 -3.25 -0.42
CA PRO A 58 0.13 -4.26 -0.44
C PRO A 58 0.26 -5.27 0.69
N GLY A 59 -0.82 -5.40 1.48
CA GLY A 59 -0.94 -6.47 2.46
C GLY A 59 -1.15 -7.84 1.81
N PRO A 60 -1.09 -8.92 2.60
CA PRO A 60 -1.18 -10.28 2.07
C PRO A 60 -2.54 -10.57 1.40
N GLU A 61 -3.63 -10.00 1.90
CA GLU A 61 -4.96 -10.02 1.26
C GLU A 61 -4.91 -9.38 -0.13
N THR A 62 -4.40 -8.15 -0.22
CA THR A 62 -4.28 -7.42 -1.48
C THR A 62 -3.45 -8.22 -2.49
N LEU A 63 -2.34 -8.82 -2.05
CA LEU A 63 -1.50 -9.65 -2.91
C LEU A 63 -2.27 -10.86 -3.47
N LEU A 64 -3.10 -11.54 -2.67
CA LEU A 64 -3.90 -12.67 -3.14
C LEU A 64 -4.99 -12.22 -4.13
N LEU A 65 -5.77 -11.21 -3.76
CA LEU A 65 -6.91 -10.73 -4.55
C LEU A 65 -6.46 -10.12 -5.88
N ARG A 66 -5.52 -9.17 -5.83
CA ARG A 66 -5.09 -8.40 -7.01
C ARG A 66 -4.22 -9.20 -7.97
N SER A 67 -3.60 -10.28 -7.50
CA SER A 67 -2.92 -11.21 -8.40
C SER A 67 -3.84 -12.25 -9.04
N GLY A 68 -5.14 -12.26 -8.68
CA GLY A 68 -6.11 -13.26 -9.16
C GLY A 68 -5.92 -14.65 -8.57
N ARG A 69 -5.12 -14.79 -7.49
CA ARG A 69 -4.89 -16.08 -6.83
C ARG A 69 -6.10 -16.55 -6.04
N VAL A 70 -6.85 -15.61 -5.47
CA VAL A 70 -8.12 -15.81 -4.81
C VAL A 70 -9.08 -14.76 -5.37
N SER A 71 -10.27 -15.17 -5.81
CA SER A 71 -11.27 -14.22 -6.28
C SER A 71 -11.93 -13.48 -5.11
N GLY A 72 -12.59 -12.35 -5.40
CA GLY A 72 -13.31 -11.60 -4.36
C GLY A 72 -14.44 -12.43 -3.74
N GLU A 73 -15.11 -13.25 -4.54
CA GLU A 73 -16.19 -14.14 -4.12
C GLU A 73 -15.67 -15.25 -3.20
N GLN A 74 -14.57 -15.90 -3.59
CA GLN A 74 -13.91 -16.93 -2.78
C GLN A 74 -13.47 -16.37 -1.43
N TRP A 75 -12.86 -15.18 -1.44
CA TRP A 75 -12.45 -14.49 -0.21
C TRP A 75 -13.64 -14.16 0.68
N ALA A 76 -14.69 -13.55 0.13
CA ALA A 76 -15.89 -13.17 0.88
C ALA A 76 -16.62 -14.38 1.47
N GLU A 77 -16.67 -15.51 0.75
CA GLU A 77 -17.21 -16.77 1.25
C GLU A 77 -16.44 -17.25 2.49
N VAL A 78 -15.11 -17.32 2.38
CA VAL A 78 -14.28 -17.83 3.48
C VAL A 78 -14.33 -16.88 4.68
N VAL A 79 -14.28 -15.56 4.48
CA VAL A 79 -14.40 -14.56 5.56
C VAL A 79 -15.73 -14.73 6.31
N ARG A 80 -16.84 -14.87 5.59
CA ARG A 80 -18.17 -15.11 6.20
C ARG A 80 -18.19 -16.39 7.04
N GLU A 81 -17.58 -17.46 6.55
CA GLU A 81 -17.51 -18.75 7.27
C GLU A 81 -16.60 -18.70 8.50
N SER A 82 -15.54 -17.89 8.46
CA SER A 82 -14.62 -17.67 9.58
C SER A 82 -15.15 -16.72 10.66
N GLY A 83 -16.40 -16.23 10.54
CA GLY A 83 -16.97 -15.26 11.47
C GLY A 83 -16.38 -13.85 11.32
N GLY A 84 -15.88 -13.50 10.14
CA GLY A 84 -15.32 -12.17 9.86
C GLY A 84 -13.82 -12.04 10.16
N GLU A 85 -13.06 -13.15 10.20
CA GLU A 85 -11.61 -13.10 10.37
C GLU A 85 -10.97 -12.30 9.23
N ARG A 86 -10.10 -11.34 9.57
CA ARG A 86 -9.41 -10.49 8.58
C ARG A 86 -8.43 -11.29 7.71
N TRP A 87 -7.98 -12.46 8.18
CA TRP A 87 -7.07 -13.35 7.47
C TRP A 87 -7.51 -14.82 7.62
N PRO A 88 -8.49 -15.28 6.82
CA PRO A 88 -9.11 -16.59 7.03
C PRO A 88 -8.28 -17.74 6.43
N ALA A 89 -7.01 -17.87 6.86
CA ALA A 89 -6.03 -18.79 6.28
C ALA A 89 -6.48 -20.25 6.31
N THR A 90 -7.07 -20.69 7.43
CA THR A 90 -7.56 -22.06 7.60
C THR A 90 -8.63 -22.39 6.58
N GLY A 91 -9.59 -21.49 6.36
CA GLY A 91 -10.66 -21.69 5.39
C GLY A 91 -10.16 -21.64 3.95
N LEU A 92 -9.22 -20.75 3.63
CA LEU A 92 -8.58 -20.68 2.30
C LEU A 92 -7.86 -21.99 1.93
N VAL A 93 -7.22 -22.63 2.92
CA VAL A 93 -6.56 -23.92 2.76
C VAL A 93 -7.57 -25.05 2.65
N ALA A 94 -8.57 -25.09 3.55
CA ALA A 94 -9.58 -26.15 3.57
C ALA A 94 -10.40 -26.21 2.26
N ARG A 95 -10.68 -25.05 1.66
CA ARG A 95 -11.39 -24.92 0.38
C ARG A 95 -10.50 -25.07 -0.86
N GLY A 96 -9.18 -25.18 -0.67
CA GLY A 96 -8.22 -25.30 -1.77
C GLY A 96 -8.01 -24.03 -2.60
N HIS A 97 -8.47 -22.87 -2.12
CA HIS A 97 -8.26 -21.57 -2.80
C HIS A 97 -6.80 -21.11 -2.73
N ALA A 98 -6.10 -21.45 -1.64
CA ALA A 98 -4.65 -21.22 -1.52
C ALA A 98 -3.99 -22.28 -0.62
N GLY A 99 -2.80 -22.74 -0.99
CA GLY A 99 -2.04 -23.68 -0.17
C GLY A 99 -1.37 -23.02 1.04
N ALA A 100 -1.17 -23.77 2.13
CA ALA A 100 -0.51 -23.24 3.34
C ALA A 100 0.90 -22.68 3.07
N ALA A 101 1.66 -23.32 2.18
CA ALA A 101 2.98 -22.81 1.77
C ALA A 101 2.89 -21.49 1.00
N GLN A 102 1.89 -21.35 0.12
CA GLN A 102 1.63 -20.13 -0.62
C GLN A 102 1.24 -18.99 0.32
N LEU A 103 0.36 -19.23 1.29
CA LEU A 103 -0.02 -18.22 2.30
C LEU A 103 1.19 -17.75 3.10
N ARG A 104 2.07 -18.65 3.52
CA ARG A 104 3.34 -18.29 4.20
C ARG A 104 4.22 -17.39 3.33
N VAL A 105 4.39 -17.73 2.06
CA VAL A 105 5.18 -16.91 1.12
C VAL A 105 4.58 -15.52 0.97
N VAL A 106 3.25 -15.41 0.84
CA VAL A 106 2.56 -14.13 0.72
C VAL A 106 2.72 -13.27 1.98
N CYS A 107 2.61 -13.86 3.18
CA CYS A 107 2.86 -13.14 4.43
C CYS A 107 4.30 -12.62 4.51
N VAL A 108 5.30 -13.43 4.14
CA VAL A 108 6.71 -13.00 4.10
C VAL A 108 6.89 -11.88 3.09
N MET A 109 6.33 -12.01 1.88
CA MET A 109 6.41 -10.96 0.86
C MET A 109 5.83 -9.64 1.35
N ALA A 110 4.61 -9.66 1.93
CA ALA A 110 3.95 -8.48 2.45
C ALA A 110 4.74 -7.83 3.61
N LEU A 111 5.32 -8.65 4.50
CA LEU A 111 6.16 -8.16 5.60
C LEU A 111 7.37 -7.38 5.08
N TYR A 112 8.15 -7.99 4.19
CA TYR A 112 9.34 -7.33 3.62
C TYR A 112 8.98 -6.07 2.83
N ASP A 113 7.86 -6.09 2.13
CA ASP A 113 7.42 -4.96 1.32
C ASP A 113 6.89 -3.80 2.16
N ALA A 114 6.17 -4.09 3.26
CA ALA A 114 5.77 -3.10 4.24
C ALA A 114 6.97 -2.42 4.90
N VAL A 115 7.97 -3.21 5.33
CA VAL A 115 9.21 -2.64 5.89
C VAL A 115 9.96 -1.81 4.84
N PHE A 116 10.07 -2.31 3.61
CA PHE A 116 10.67 -1.54 2.51
C PHE A 116 9.94 -0.21 2.29
N ALA A 117 8.61 -0.19 2.25
CA ALA A 117 7.82 1.02 2.05
C ALA A 117 7.97 2.02 3.21
N ILE A 118 8.07 1.55 4.46
CA ILE A 118 8.36 2.39 5.63
C ILE A 118 9.73 3.04 5.48
N VAL A 119 10.77 2.25 5.20
CA VAL A 119 12.17 2.71 5.11
C VAL A 119 12.39 3.61 3.89
N ALA A 120 11.70 3.35 2.78
CA ALA A 120 11.73 4.19 1.58
C ALA A 120 11.03 5.54 1.77
N GLY A 121 10.13 5.64 2.76
CA GLY A 121 9.37 6.84 3.08
C GLY A 121 10.06 7.76 4.09
N ARG A 122 9.25 8.59 4.75
CA ARG A 122 9.66 9.43 5.89
C ARG A 122 9.16 8.84 7.18
N VAL A 123 10.00 8.86 8.21
CA VAL A 123 9.66 8.42 9.56
C VAL A 123 9.75 9.62 10.50
N HIS A 124 8.66 9.87 11.22
CA HIS A 124 8.52 11.00 12.14
C HIS A 124 8.55 10.57 13.61
N GLY A 125 8.32 9.29 13.90
CA GLY A 125 8.36 8.77 15.27
C GLY A 125 8.08 7.28 15.33
N CYS A 126 8.42 6.68 16.46
CA CYS A 126 8.18 5.26 16.75
C CYS A 126 7.62 5.13 18.16
N GLU A 127 6.48 4.46 18.30
CA GLU A 127 5.80 4.24 19.58
C GLU A 127 5.57 2.75 19.79
N ARG A 128 5.86 2.27 21.01
CA ARG A 128 5.54 0.90 21.40
C ARG A 128 4.16 0.85 22.01
N VAL A 129 3.37 -0.11 21.54
CA VAL A 129 2.02 -0.35 22.06
C VAL A 129 1.94 -1.79 22.49
N ALA A 130 1.59 -2.01 23.75
CA ALA A 130 1.39 -3.33 24.33
C ALA A 130 0.00 -3.87 23.95
N GLU A 131 -0.29 -4.06 22.65
CA GLU A 131 -1.53 -4.72 22.25
C GLU A 131 -1.57 -5.18 20.78
N ALA A 132 -2.49 -6.13 20.57
CA ALA A 132 -3.05 -6.77 19.37
C ALA A 132 -2.17 -7.75 18.60
N GLU A 133 -2.71 -8.98 18.48
CA GLU A 133 -2.16 -10.01 17.60
C GLU A 133 -2.28 -9.58 16.13
N PRO A 134 -1.19 -9.66 15.36
CA PRO A 134 -1.23 -9.46 13.91
C PRO A 134 -2.21 -10.42 13.23
N PHE A 135 -3.05 -9.88 12.34
CA PHE A 135 -4.00 -10.67 11.57
C PHE A 135 -3.31 -11.68 10.63
N ALA A 136 -2.13 -11.35 10.08
CA ALA A 136 -1.36 -12.23 9.21
C ALA A 136 0.09 -12.32 9.69
N THR A 137 0.51 -13.50 10.15
CA THR A 137 1.85 -13.74 10.69
C THR A 137 2.73 -14.60 9.81
N VAL A 138 4.04 -14.42 9.97
CA VAL A 138 5.05 -15.37 9.53
C VAL A 138 5.36 -16.34 10.67
N ALA A 139 5.45 -17.63 10.34
CA ALA A 139 5.69 -18.69 11.34
C ALA A 139 7.07 -18.57 12.00
N VAL A 140 8.07 -18.15 11.23
CA VAL A 140 9.42 -17.84 11.72
C VAL A 140 9.58 -16.33 11.62
N GLY A 141 9.61 -15.68 12.78
CA GLY A 141 9.80 -14.23 12.86
C GLY A 141 11.16 -13.81 12.32
N GLU A 142 11.23 -12.58 11.84
CA GLU A 142 12.43 -11.99 11.27
C GLU A 142 13.15 -11.10 12.29
N THR A 143 14.48 -11.11 12.27
CA THR A 143 15.22 -10.21 13.15
C THR A 143 15.07 -8.77 12.66
N CYS A 144 14.92 -7.84 13.61
CA CYS A 144 14.85 -6.40 13.33
C CYS A 144 16.01 -5.92 12.45
N VAL A 145 17.22 -6.40 12.73
CA VAL A 145 18.44 -6.06 11.98
C VAL A 145 18.38 -6.56 10.54
N ARG A 146 17.97 -7.82 10.32
CA ARG A 146 17.87 -8.39 8.98
C ARG A 146 16.90 -7.61 8.10
N LEU A 147 15.75 -7.22 8.64
CA LEU A 147 14.74 -6.45 7.90
C LEU A 147 15.24 -5.07 7.50
N LEU A 148 15.90 -4.35 8.40
CA LEU A 148 16.51 -3.05 8.11
C LEU A 148 17.63 -3.17 7.07
N GLN A 149 18.49 -4.17 7.20
CA GLN A 149 19.55 -4.44 6.22
C GLN A 149 18.98 -4.77 4.84
N ASP A 150 17.92 -5.57 4.78
CA ASP A 150 17.25 -5.92 3.52
C ASP A 150 16.65 -4.68 2.84
N ALA A 151 15.92 -3.85 3.59
CA ALA A 151 15.33 -2.62 3.07
C ALA A 151 16.40 -1.61 2.60
N THR A 152 17.46 -1.40 3.38
CA THR A 152 18.58 -0.53 2.99
C THR A 152 19.30 -1.06 1.75
N ARG A 153 19.53 -2.38 1.66
CA ARG A 153 20.13 -3.01 0.47
C ARG A 153 19.28 -2.79 -0.78
N ARG A 154 17.96 -2.94 -0.67
CA ARG A 154 17.01 -2.69 -1.77
C ARG A 154 17.03 -1.23 -2.22
N LEU A 155 17.09 -0.28 -1.29
CA LEU A 155 17.19 1.14 -1.63
C LEU A 155 18.51 1.49 -2.30
N ALA A 156 19.62 0.91 -1.83
CA ALA A 156 20.91 1.07 -2.48
C ALA A 156 20.89 0.51 -3.92
N ALA A 157 20.28 -0.67 -4.12
CA ALA A 157 20.14 -1.26 -5.46
C ALA A 157 19.27 -0.40 -6.40
N LEU A 158 18.18 0.18 -5.89
CA LEU A 158 17.35 1.12 -6.67
C LEU A 158 18.13 2.36 -7.08
N ALA A 159 18.95 2.90 -6.17
CA ALA A 159 19.76 4.09 -6.44
C ALA A 159 20.83 3.86 -7.51
N THR A 160 21.21 2.62 -7.81
CA THR A 160 22.16 2.27 -8.88
C THR A 160 21.52 2.04 -10.25
N LEU A 161 20.19 2.07 -10.36
CA LEU A 161 19.52 1.88 -11.65
C LEU A 161 19.72 3.09 -12.57
N PRO A 162 19.64 2.92 -13.90
CA PRO A 162 19.81 4.03 -14.85
C PRO A 162 18.80 5.16 -14.67
N HIS A 163 17.57 4.83 -14.24
CA HIS A 163 16.51 5.80 -13.95
C HIS A 163 15.93 5.55 -12.54
N PRO A 164 16.63 5.97 -11.46
CA PRO A 164 16.19 5.71 -10.11
C PRO A 164 14.96 6.57 -9.77
N LEU A 165 13.92 5.96 -9.18
CA LEU A 165 12.66 6.63 -8.83
C LEU A 165 12.15 6.19 -7.47
N ARG A 166 11.53 7.10 -6.72
CA ARG A 166 10.91 6.82 -5.42
C ARG A 166 9.54 6.14 -5.58
N PRO A 167 9.22 5.12 -4.75
CA PRO A 167 7.96 4.39 -4.90
C PRO A 167 6.70 5.27 -4.86
N ASP A 168 6.77 6.43 -4.22
CA ASP A 168 5.62 7.29 -3.90
C ASP A 168 5.64 8.67 -4.56
N ARG A 169 6.52 8.88 -5.54
CA ARG A 169 6.73 10.21 -6.13
C ARG A 169 6.45 10.24 -7.62
N GLU A 170 7.23 9.49 -8.39
CA GLU A 170 7.14 9.50 -9.85
C GLU A 170 5.85 8.83 -10.32
N ARG A 171 5.21 9.41 -11.34
CA ARG A 171 3.93 8.98 -11.88
C ARG A 171 4.08 8.69 -13.37
N PRO A 172 4.50 7.47 -13.74
CA PRO A 172 4.81 7.16 -15.12
C PRO A 172 3.56 7.11 -16.01
N ASN A 173 3.77 7.36 -17.29
CA ASN A 173 2.79 7.20 -18.37
C ASN A 173 3.43 6.37 -19.49
N PRO A 174 2.68 5.52 -20.22
CA PRO A 174 3.18 4.85 -21.41
C PRO A 174 3.61 5.83 -22.49
N VAL A 175 4.73 5.56 -23.16
CA VAL A 175 5.14 6.30 -24.34
C VAL A 175 4.39 5.74 -25.56
N PRO A 176 3.54 6.54 -26.24
CA PRO A 176 2.77 6.05 -27.39
C PRO A 176 3.66 5.70 -28.58
N GLY A 177 3.26 4.68 -29.34
CA GLY A 177 3.88 4.36 -30.63
C GLY A 177 5.28 3.74 -30.57
N VAL A 178 5.76 3.36 -29.39
CA VAL A 178 6.99 2.59 -29.21
C VAL A 178 6.69 1.13 -29.54
N ASP A 179 7.49 0.50 -30.42
CA ASP A 179 7.45 -0.96 -30.58
C ASP A 179 8.18 -1.60 -29.40
N HIS A 180 7.41 -2.29 -28.56
CA HIS A 180 7.88 -2.79 -27.27
C HIS A 180 8.52 -4.20 -27.35
N GLY A 181 8.50 -4.84 -28.52
CA GLY A 181 8.89 -6.25 -28.64
C GLY A 181 8.09 -7.16 -27.70
N PRO A 182 8.60 -8.36 -27.35
CA PRO A 182 7.92 -9.27 -26.44
C PRO A 182 7.98 -8.76 -24.98
N LEU A 183 6.85 -8.24 -24.50
CA LEU A 183 6.71 -7.74 -23.13
C LEU A 183 6.49 -8.87 -22.10
N THR A 184 7.14 -8.75 -20.95
CA THR A 184 6.83 -9.61 -19.80
C THR A 184 5.40 -9.38 -19.30
N PRO A 185 4.78 -10.35 -18.59
CA PRO A 185 3.45 -10.15 -18.01
C PRO A 185 3.37 -8.95 -17.06
N LEU A 186 4.46 -8.63 -16.35
CA LEU A 186 4.50 -7.48 -15.45
C LEU A 186 4.55 -6.18 -16.23
N GLN A 187 5.38 -6.09 -17.27
CA GLN A 187 5.47 -4.89 -18.12
C GLN A 187 4.13 -4.55 -18.77
N ARG A 188 3.44 -5.55 -19.33
CA ARG A 188 2.08 -5.35 -19.88
C ARG A 188 1.12 -4.80 -18.83
N ALA A 189 1.04 -5.45 -17.67
CA ALA A 189 0.18 -4.99 -16.58
C ALA A 189 0.53 -3.57 -16.08
N LEU A 190 1.80 -3.16 -16.14
CA LEU A 190 2.21 -1.80 -15.78
C LEU A 190 1.85 -0.79 -16.86
N LEU A 191 2.03 -1.10 -18.15
CA LEU A 191 1.60 -0.23 -19.25
C LEU A 191 0.08 -0.01 -19.24
N ASP A 192 -0.70 -1.06 -18.98
CA ASP A 192 -2.16 -0.99 -18.94
C ASP A 192 -2.68 -0.12 -17.77
N GLN A 193 -1.90 0.05 -16.71
CA GLN A 193 -2.31 0.72 -15.47
C GLN A 193 -1.62 2.06 -15.22
N ALA A 194 -0.54 2.36 -15.96
CA ALA A 194 0.17 3.62 -15.90
C ALA A 194 -0.67 4.71 -16.60
N ASP A 195 -1.01 5.74 -15.85
CA ASP A 195 -1.96 6.79 -16.25
C ASP A 195 -1.39 8.21 -16.04
N GLY A 196 -0.09 8.33 -15.77
CA GLY A 196 0.56 9.59 -15.40
C GLY A 196 0.10 10.15 -14.03
N ARG A 197 -0.78 9.45 -13.31
CA ARG A 197 -1.31 9.84 -12.00
C ARG A 197 -0.93 8.87 -10.91
N SER A 198 -0.58 7.65 -11.23
CA SER A 198 -0.33 6.57 -10.29
C SER A 198 1.16 6.40 -10.04
N THR A 199 1.55 6.33 -8.78
CA THR A 199 2.94 6.06 -8.40
C THR A 199 3.28 4.57 -8.53
N ALA A 200 4.56 4.21 -8.49
CA ALA A 200 4.96 2.80 -8.46
C ALA A 200 4.32 2.03 -7.28
N ARG A 201 4.11 2.68 -6.13
CA ARG A 201 3.32 2.16 -5.01
C ARG A 201 1.89 1.86 -5.45
N ASP A 202 1.20 2.82 -6.07
CA ASP A 202 -0.20 2.64 -6.49
C ASP A 202 -0.32 1.50 -7.51
N LEU A 203 0.62 1.42 -8.44
CA LEU A 203 0.71 0.34 -9.42
C LEU A 203 0.96 -1.03 -8.75
N ALA A 204 1.73 -1.09 -7.66
CA ALA A 204 1.92 -2.30 -6.88
C ALA A 204 0.61 -2.80 -6.25
N PHE A 205 -0.21 -1.90 -5.71
CA PHE A 205 -1.56 -2.22 -5.22
C PHE A 205 -2.46 -2.74 -6.35
N ARG A 206 -2.46 -2.08 -7.51
CA ARG A 206 -3.32 -2.48 -8.65
C ARG A 206 -2.93 -3.84 -9.23
N THR A 207 -1.64 -4.10 -9.36
CA THR A 207 -1.12 -5.33 -9.98
C THR A 207 -0.98 -6.52 -9.03
N GLY A 208 -1.17 -6.31 -7.71
CA GLY A 208 -0.98 -7.36 -6.71
C GLY A 208 0.47 -7.84 -6.67
N ARG A 209 1.41 -6.91 -6.64
CA ARG A 209 2.86 -7.15 -6.61
C ARG A 209 3.50 -6.34 -5.49
N GLY A 210 4.72 -6.72 -5.08
CA GLY A 210 5.46 -5.93 -4.09
C GLY A 210 5.91 -4.59 -4.68
N VAL A 211 5.84 -3.54 -3.88
CA VAL A 211 6.29 -2.17 -4.16
C VAL A 211 7.74 -2.18 -4.65
N TYR A 212 8.65 -2.91 -3.99
CA TYR A 212 10.04 -2.97 -4.45
C TYR A 212 10.14 -3.51 -5.88
N THR A 213 9.46 -4.63 -6.16
CA THR A 213 9.45 -5.26 -7.49
C THR A 213 8.92 -4.31 -8.56
N VAL A 214 7.80 -3.64 -8.28
CA VAL A 214 7.21 -2.68 -9.22
C VAL A 214 8.08 -1.45 -9.41
N THR A 215 8.70 -0.93 -8.34
CA THR A 215 9.60 0.22 -8.42
C THR A 215 10.81 -0.09 -9.30
N VAL A 216 11.43 -1.27 -9.14
CA VAL A 216 12.54 -1.72 -10.00
C VAL A 216 12.09 -1.85 -11.46
N GLU A 217 10.92 -2.44 -11.71
CA GLU A 217 10.44 -2.65 -13.07
C GLU A 217 10.11 -1.32 -13.76
N VAL A 218 9.43 -0.39 -13.08
CA VAL A 218 9.16 0.95 -13.60
C VAL A 218 10.45 1.70 -13.90
N ALA A 219 11.47 1.60 -13.03
CA ALA A 219 12.77 2.23 -13.25
C ALA A 219 13.49 1.71 -14.50
N ARG A 220 13.37 0.40 -14.77
CA ARG A 220 13.90 -0.19 -16.01
C ARG A 220 13.10 0.25 -17.22
N MET A 221 11.77 0.20 -17.15
CA MET A 221 10.90 0.64 -18.24
C MET A 221 11.08 2.12 -18.60
N LEU A 222 11.37 2.99 -17.62
CA LEU A 222 11.76 4.38 -17.86
C LEU A 222 13.13 4.49 -18.56
N ALA A 223 14.09 3.68 -18.15
CA ALA A 223 15.41 3.63 -18.80
C ALA A 223 15.34 3.12 -20.25
N ASP A 224 14.44 2.16 -20.50
CA ASP A 224 14.21 1.55 -21.81
C ASP A 224 13.27 2.39 -22.70
N GLY A 225 12.74 3.51 -22.20
CA GLY A 225 11.84 4.41 -22.95
C GLY A 225 10.43 3.85 -23.18
N LEU A 226 10.03 2.80 -22.44
CA LEU A 226 8.67 2.26 -22.47
C LEU A 226 7.69 3.12 -21.67
N LEU A 227 8.20 3.74 -20.60
CA LEU A 227 7.48 4.71 -19.79
C LEU A 227 8.21 6.05 -19.87
N GLU A 228 7.47 7.11 -19.64
CA GLU A 228 7.99 8.45 -19.36
C GLU A 228 7.37 8.98 -18.07
N CYS A 229 8.06 9.90 -17.40
CA CYS A 229 7.47 10.68 -16.33
C CYS A 229 7.22 12.09 -16.86
N PRO A 230 5.97 12.56 -16.94
CA PRO A 230 5.69 13.92 -17.35
C PRO A 230 6.40 14.88 -16.41
N GLU A 231 6.93 15.97 -16.97
CA GLU A 231 7.61 17.00 -16.18
C GLU A 231 6.65 17.53 -15.11
N ALA A 232 7.18 17.72 -13.88
CA ALA A 232 6.37 18.23 -12.79
C ALA A 232 5.73 19.57 -13.23
N PRO A 233 4.41 19.75 -13.08
CA PRO A 233 3.78 21.02 -13.43
C PRO A 233 4.49 22.16 -12.70
N VAL A 234 4.85 23.22 -13.43
CA VAL A 234 5.46 24.41 -12.84
C VAL A 234 4.55 24.86 -11.69
N PRO A 235 5.05 25.00 -10.45
CA PRO A 235 4.23 25.42 -9.33
C PRO A 235 3.52 26.72 -9.71
N ILE A 236 2.19 26.70 -9.71
CA ILE A 236 1.42 27.93 -9.93
C ILE A 236 1.83 28.87 -8.80
N PRO A 237 2.42 30.04 -9.09
CA PRO A 237 2.84 30.95 -8.05
C PRO A 237 1.60 31.38 -7.28
N VAL A 238 1.47 30.86 -6.05
CA VAL A 238 0.43 31.30 -5.12
C VAL A 238 0.81 32.73 -4.76
N ARG A 239 0.19 33.70 -5.44
CA ARG A 239 0.30 35.09 -5.04
C ARG A 239 -0.35 35.18 -3.66
N PRO A 240 0.38 35.60 -2.61
CA PRO A 240 -0.27 35.91 -1.36
C PRO A 240 -1.34 36.97 -1.65
N PRO A 241 -2.53 36.89 -1.05
CA PRO A 241 -3.55 37.90 -1.23
C PRO A 241 -2.94 39.27 -0.88
N PRO A 242 -3.18 40.32 -1.68
CA PRO A 242 -2.85 41.67 -1.26
C PRO A 242 -3.57 41.90 0.08
N ASP A 243 -2.87 42.48 1.04
CA ASP A 243 -3.34 42.85 2.38
C ASP A 243 -3.11 41.86 3.53
N GLY A 244 -2.32 40.79 3.35
CA GLY A 244 -1.82 40.00 4.50
C GLY A 244 -2.92 39.35 5.35
N GLN A 245 -4.15 39.30 4.85
CA GLN A 245 -5.23 38.53 5.45
C GLN A 245 -4.94 37.05 5.18
N GLY A 246 -4.10 36.47 6.03
CA GLY A 246 -3.89 35.03 6.06
C GLY A 246 -5.23 34.29 6.12
N VAL A 247 -5.25 33.08 5.57
CA VAL A 247 -6.41 32.19 5.62
C VAL A 247 -6.84 32.05 7.08
N ARG A 248 -7.92 32.73 7.49
CA ARG A 248 -8.43 32.61 8.85
C ARG A 248 -9.06 31.25 8.99
N GLN A 249 -8.46 30.40 9.83
CA GLN A 249 -9.11 29.21 10.36
C GLN A 249 -10.49 29.64 10.91
N ARG A 250 -11.57 29.03 10.41
CA ARG A 250 -12.92 29.29 10.93
C ARG A 250 -12.96 28.82 12.38
N LYS A 251 -12.87 29.75 13.32
CA LYS A 251 -13.06 29.47 14.74
C LYS A 251 -14.51 29.01 14.93
N PRO A 252 -14.77 27.83 15.53
CA PRO A 252 -16.12 27.48 15.94
C PRO A 252 -16.62 28.55 16.90
N GLU A 253 -17.76 29.15 16.58
CA GLU A 253 -18.36 30.20 17.38
C GLU A 253 -18.78 29.60 18.75
N PRO A 254 -18.28 30.11 19.88
CA PRO A 254 -18.75 29.66 21.17
C PRO A 254 -20.24 30.00 21.32
N ALA A 255 -21.03 29.00 21.72
CA ALA A 255 -22.45 29.13 21.98
C ALA A 255 -22.70 30.01 23.22
N ALA A 256 -22.53 31.32 23.09
CA ALA A 256 -22.89 32.27 24.12
C ALA A 256 -23.27 33.60 23.45
N SER A 257 -24.52 34.00 23.68
CA SER A 257 -25.17 35.25 23.24
C SER A 257 -25.88 35.20 21.88
N ARG A 258 -26.76 34.22 21.68
CA ARG A 258 -28.03 34.52 20.98
C ARG A 258 -28.93 35.25 21.97
N THR A 259 -28.86 36.58 21.99
CA THR A 259 -29.88 37.41 22.63
C THR A 259 -31.21 37.09 21.94
N ALA A 260 -32.22 36.75 22.74
CA ALA A 260 -33.54 36.37 22.28
C ALA A 260 -34.14 37.45 21.38
N ALA A 261 -34.49 37.07 20.15
CA ALA A 261 -35.45 37.81 19.35
C ALA A 261 -36.83 37.78 20.03
N PRO A 262 -37.68 38.81 19.83
CA PRO A 262 -39.02 38.84 20.42
C PRO A 262 -39.85 37.64 19.92
N PRO A 263 -40.85 37.17 20.70
CA PRO A 263 -41.60 35.97 20.36
C PRO A 263 -42.44 36.23 19.11
N VAL A 264 -42.00 35.65 17.99
CA VAL A 264 -42.86 35.45 16.82
C VAL A 264 -43.78 34.28 17.16
N SER A 265 -45.09 34.49 17.08
CA SER A 265 -46.12 33.50 17.34
C SER A 265 -45.76 32.14 16.74
N ALA A 266 -45.79 31.11 17.58
CA ALA A 266 -45.48 29.74 17.21
C ALA A 266 -46.49 29.24 16.16
N VAL A 267 -46.09 29.28 14.89
CA VAL A 267 -46.60 28.32 13.92
C VAL A 267 -45.94 26.98 14.25
N PRO A 268 -46.70 25.90 14.50
CA PRO A 268 -46.11 24.60 14.78
C PRO A 268 -45.25 24.17 13.58
N PRO A 269 -44.05 23.63 13.81
CA PRO A 269 -43.22 23.14 12.72
C PRO A 269 -43.95 21.98 12.03
N ALA A 270 -44.10 22.07 10.71
CA ALA A 270 -44.46 20.92 9.92
C ALA A 270 -43.40 19.83 10.14
N VAL A 271 -43.84 18.68 10.64
CA VAL A 271 -43.02 17.49 10.77
C VAL A 271 -42.52 17.14 9.36
N PRO A 272 -41.20 17.12 9.10
CA PRO A 272 -40.72 16.56 7.84
C PRO A 272 -40.94 15.06 7.93
N ASP A 273 -41.92 14.56 7.17
CA ASP A 273 -41.99 13.13 6.86
C ASP A 273 -40.65 12.72 6.23
N GLU A 274 -40.12 11.63 6.78
CA GLU A 274 -38.93 10.86 6.41
C GLU A 274 -37.98 11.43 5.33
N LEU A 275 -36.69 11.55 5.71
CA LEU A 275 -35.60 11.66 4.75
C LEU A 275 -35.69 10.54 3.71
N PRO A 276 -35.58 10.84 2.40
CA PRO A 276 -35.72 9.82 1.35
C PRO A 276 -34.62 8.76 1.51
N ARG A 277 -35.04 7.55 1.89
CA ARG A 277 -34.15 6.38 1.97
C ARG A 277 -33.84 5.87 0.55
N ARG A 278 -32.55 5.60 0.30
CA ARG A 278 -32.07 4.95 -0.93
C ARG A 278 -32.71 3.57 -1.06
N ARG A 279 -33.37 3.28 -2.19
CA ARG A 279 -33.79 1.91 -2.56
C ARG A 279 -32.60 1.19 -3.20
N PRO A 280 -32.11 0.07 -2.64
CA PRO A 280 -31.18 -0.80 -3.35
C PRO A 280 -31.82 -1.29 -4.66
N GLY A 281 -31.12 -1.18 -5.79
CA GLY A 281 -31.59 -1.68 -7.10
C GLY A 281 -32.12 -0.64 -8.09
N ALA A 282 -32.13 0.66 -7.76
CA ALA A 282 -32.62 1.72 -8.66
C ALA A 282 -31.62 2.18 -9.76
N SER A 283 -30.42 1.59 -9.82
CA SER A 283 -29.52 1.78 -10.96
C SER A 283 -29.69 0.56 -11.86
N GLY A 284 -30.40 0.73 -12.97
CA GLY A 284 -30.69 -0.31 -13.98
C GLY A 284 -29.44 -0.79 -14.73
N ILE A 285 -28.42 -1.25 -14.01
CA ILE A 285 -27.27 -1.96 -14.55
C ILE A 285 -27.44 -3.42 -14.12
N ALA A 286 -28.43 -4.06 -14.72
CA ALA A 286 -28.62 -5.50 -14.67
C ALA A 286 -28.31 -6.07 -16.06
N GLU A 287 -27.08 -5.89 -16.52
CA GLU A 287 -26.53 -6.71 -17.58
C GLU A 287 -25.20 -7.30 -17.11
N ALA A 288 -25.19 -8.62 -17.08
CA ALA A 288 -24.13 -9.48 -16.60
C ALA A 288 -22.88 -9.32 -17.46
N LEU A 289 -21.81 -8.79 -16.88
CA LEU A 289 -20.47 -9.02 -17.41
C LEU A 289 -20.10 -10.48 -17.11
N ALA A 290 -20.17 -11.30 -18.14
CA ALA A 290 -19.69 -12.68 -18.11
C ALA A 290 -18.20 -12.71 -17.70
N PRO A 291 -17.78 -13.68 -16.88
CA PRO A 291 -16.37 -13.80 -16.51
C PRO A 291 -15.54 -14.22 -17.73
N GLU A 292 -14.57 -13.38 -18.10
CA GLU A 292 -13.59 -13.75 -19.11
C GLU A 292 -12.75 -14.95 -18.67
N ARG A 293 -12.49 -15.81 -19.67
CA ARG A 293 -11.83 -17.10 -19.55
C ARG A 293 -10.38 -16.96 -19.07
N THR A 294 -10.07 -17.85 -18.13
CA THR A 294 -8.76 -18.31 -17.67
C THR A 294 -7.63 -18.22 -18.70
N GLY A 295 -6.72 -17.28 -18.49
CA GLY A 295 -5.43 -17.18 -19.19
C GLY A 295 -4.29 -17.82 -18.40
N ALA A 296 -3.69 -18.86 -19.00
CA ALA A 296 -2.34 -19.39 -18.81
C ALA A 296 -1.85 -19.77 -17.38
N SER A 297 -1.97 -21.08 -17.12
CA SER A 297 -1.24 -21.93 -16.16
C SER A 297 0.14 -21.42 -15.69
N TRP A 298 0.27 -21.24 -14.38
CA TRP A 298 1.46 -20.72 -13.66
C TRP A 298 2.52 -21.78 -13.32
N LYS A 299 2.51 -22.97 -13.96
CA LYS A 299 3.49 -24.05 -13.71
C LYS A 299 4.95 -23.66 -14.00
N GLY A 300 5.21 -22.51 -14.63
CA GLY A 300 6.56 -22.03 -14.96
C GLY A 300 7.36 -21.44 -13.79
N PHE A 301 6.73 -21.00 -12.70
CA PHE A 301 7.45 -20.28 -11.62
C PHE A 301 8.29 -21.20 -10.71
N PHE A 302 8.05 -22.52 -10.74
CA PHE A 302 8.77 -23.49 -9.90
C PHE A 302 9.93 -24.21 -10.60
N ARG A 303 10.29 -23.86 -11.85
CA ARG A 303 11.44 -24.46 -12.57
C ARG A 303 12.75 -23.67 -12.47
N LEU A 304 12.94 -22.89 -11.40
CA LEU A 304 14.21 -22.20 -11.13
C LEU A 304 14.84 -22.69 -9.82
N ARG A 305 14.96 -24.01 -9.66
CA ARG A 305 15.96 -24.62 -8.78
C ARG A 305 16.05 -26.12 -9.06
N ASN A 306 17.02 -26.50 -9.91
CA ASN A 306 17.68 -27.81 -10.05
C ASN A 306 18.03 -28.05 -11.53
N GLY A 307 19.06 -27.36 -12.01
CA GLY A 307 19.86 -27.80 -13.15
C GLY A 307 21.25 -28.13 -12.63
N ALA A 308 21.51 -29.41 -12.36
CA ALA A 308 22.87 -29.93 -12.26
C ALA A 308 23.27 -30.47 -13.65
N PRO A 309 24.50 -30.25 -14.12
CA PRO A 309 24.91 -30.64 -15.46
C PRO A 309 25.20 -32.14 -15.53
N LYS A 310 24.74 -32.77 -16.62
CA LYS A 310 25.42 -33.87 -17.29
C LYS A 310 25.44 -33.57 -18.78
#